data_AF-A0A7S0UJS3-F1
#
_entry.id   AF-A0A7S0UJS3-F1
#
_cell.length_a   1.000
_cell.length_b   1.000
_cell.length_c   1.000
_cell.angle_alpha   90.00
_cell.angle_beta   90.00
_cell.angle_gamma   90.00
#
_symmetry.space_group_name_H-M   'P 1'
#
loop_
_entity.id
_entity.type
_entity.pdbx_description
1 polymer ?
#
loop_
_entity_poly.entity_id
_entity_poly.type
_entity_poly.pdbx_seq_one_letter_code
_entity_poly.pdbx_strand_id
1 'polypeptide(L)'
;EQWTWLENELLVDPSTEEEAAPELFVILSSIQVWSTNPLMEGWGHFPKEQERLWNLLRTHYDSASSMGRRAPPAPVLFLSGDVHHGEISGQPGYYEVTSSGLTHHCGQHKLYGPVCEPILQTFTGHRDGISSIDDAQGNNGYYIGLNYGVLEILEDENSGQWKRAVRASIRNTTGHSILEAIQPLDGPVPVLPPYDKRAHTMDGHLISHVQTISLWAVIGLASILFLRLR
;
A
#
# COMPACT_ATOMS: atom_id res chain seq x y z
N GLU A 1 -16.16 -16.51 -9.93
CA GLU A 1 -15.05 -17.43 -10.22
C GLU A 1 -13.77 -17.00 -9.52
N GLN A 2 -13.14 -15.88 -9.89
CA GLN A 2 -11.88 -15.43 -9.25
C GLN A 2 -11.93 -15.26 -7.74
N TRP A 3 -13.01 -14.68 -7.20
CA TRP A 3 -13.16 -14.54 -5.75
C TRP A 3 -13.22 -15.88 -5.01
N THR A 4 -14.01 -16.82 -5.54
CA THR A 4 -14.12 -18.18 -4.98
C THR A 4 -12.77 -18.90 -5.04
N TRP A 5 -12.02 -18.71 -6.13
CA TRP A 5 -10.66 -19.24 -6.23
C TRP A 5 -9.74 -18.64 -5.16
N LEU A 6 -9.67 -17.31 -5.01
CA LEU A 6 -8.83 -16.65 -4.00
C LEU A 6 -9.22 -17.04 -2.57
N GLU A 7 -10.52 -17.14 -2.29
CA GLU A 7 -11.04 -17.61 -1.01
C GLU A 7 -10.51 -19.03 -0.71
N ASN A 8 -10.50 -19.94 -1.68
CA ASN A 8 -9.99 -21.29 -1.51
C ASN A 8 -8.47 -21.33 -1.30
N GLU A 9 -7.68 -20.55 -2.07
CA GLU A 9 -6.23 -20.47 -1.92
C GLU A 9 -5.81 -19.94 -0.53
N LEU A 10 -6.53 -18.92 -0.03
CA LEU A 10 -6.26 -18.39 1.30
C LEU A 10 -6.77 -19.34 2.39
N LEU A 11 -7.84 -20.10 2.17
CA LEU A 11 -8.43 -20.95 3.22
C LEU A 11 -7.81 -22.35 3.33
N VAL A 12 -6.78 -22.69 2.53
CA VAL A 12 -6.08 -23.98 2.58
C VAL A 12 -5.81 -24.38 4.05
N ASP A 13 -6.38 -25.51 4.46
CA ASP A 13 -6.21 -26.05 5.80
C ASP A 13 -5.03 -27.03 5.78
N PRO A 14 -3.89 -26.68 6.41
CA PRO A 14 -2.72 -27.54 6.43
C PRO A 14 -2.91 -28.81 7.26
N SER A 15 -4.08 -29.00 7.91
CA SER A 15 -4.42 -30.24 8.59
C SER A 15 -5.06 -31.29 7.67
N THR A 16 -5.56 -30.89 6.49
CA THR A 16 -6.26 -31.78 5.55
C THR A 16 -5.44 -32.14 4.31
N GLU A 17 -4.37 -31.39 4.03
CA GLU A 17 -3.52 -31.62 2.86
C GLU A 17 -2.14 -32.14 3.27
N GLU A 18 -1.55 -33.02 2.44
CA GLU A 18 -0.16 -33.48 2.62
C GLU A 18 0.87 -32.36 2.33
N GLU A 19 0.43 -31.24 1.75
CA GLU A 19 1.26 -30.08 1.44
C GLU A 19 1.48 -29.19 2.66
N ALA A 20 2.71 -28.68 2.79
CA ALA A 20 3.06 -27.76 3.85
C ALA A 20 2.30 -26.43 3.70
N ALA A 21 1.83 -25.86 4.82
CA ALA A 21 1.23 -24.53 4.83
C ALA A 21 2.20 -23.52 4.20
N PRO A 22 1.72 -22.57 3.36
CA PRO A 22 2.58 -21.51 2.86
C PRO A 22 3.09 -20.64 4.01
N GLU A 23 4.32 -20.17 3.93
CA GLU A 23 4.92 -19.23 4.90
C GLU A 23 4.71 -17.77 4.49
N LEU A 24 4.26 -17.52 3.25
CA LEU A 24 3.94 -16.22 2.70
C LEU A 24 2.94 -16.38 1.56
N PHE A 25 1.92 -15.52 1.52
CA PHE A 25 1.10 -15.31 0.32
C PHE A 25 1.60 -14.09 -0.44
N VAL A 26 1.76 -14.21 -1.76
CA VAL A 26 2.06 -13.08 -2.63
C VAL A 26 0.89 -12.85 -3.58
N ILE A 27 0.24 -11.69 -3.47
CA ILE A 27 -0.90 -11.31 -4.30
C ILE A 27 -0.47 -10.20 -5.25
N LEU A 28 -0.60 -10.45 -6.55
CA LEU A 28 -0.27 -9.48 -7.59
C LEU A 28 -1.54 -8.74 -8.03
N SER A 29 -1.47 -7.42 -8.07
CA SER A 29 -2.51 -6.54 -8.61
C SER A 29 -1.89 -5.58 -9.60
N SER A 30 -2.57 -5.29 -10.71
CA SER A 30 -2.06 -4.32 -11.69
C SER A 30 -2.02 -2.89 -11.12
N ILE A 31 -3.00 -2.55 -10.29
CA ILE A 31 -3.18 -1.25 -9.63
C ILE A 31 -3.03 -1.38 -8.12
N GLN A 32 -2.78 -0.28 -7.42
CA GLN A 32 -2.51 -0.32 -5.98
C GLN A 32 -3.74 -0.77 -5.17
N VAL A 33 -3.53 -1.64 -4.19
CA VAL A 33 -4.59 -2.22 -3.34
C VAL A 33 -4.87 -1.34 -2.13
N TRP A 34 -3.84 -0.78 -1.49
CA TRP A 34 -3.97 0.00 -0.25
C TRP A 34 -4.12 1.50 -0.47
N SER A 35 -3.71 2.00 -1.64
CA SER A 35 -3.64 3.43 -1.91
C SER A 35 -4.94 4.18 -1.57
N THR A 36 -4.79 5.27 -0.81
CA THR A 36 -5.84 6.25 -0.54
C THR A 36 -5.78 7.45 -1.48
N ASN A 37 -4.93 7.42 -2.52
CA ASN A 37 -4.78 8.51 -3.45
C ASN A 37 -5.92 8.49 -4.50
N PRO A 38 -6.81 9.50 -4.56
CA PRO A 38 -7.92 9.53 -5.52
C PRO A 38 -7.50 9.98 -6.92
N LEU A 39 -6.25 10.42 -7.11
CA LEU A 39 -5.76 10.93 -8.39
C LEU A 39 -5.11 9.85 -9.26
N MET A 40 -4.81 8.68 -8.68
CA MET A 40 -4.21 7.53 -9.36
C MET A 40 -5.14 6.34 -9.26
N GLU A 41 -5.29 5.56 -10.34
CA GLU A 41 -6.15 4.38 -10.33
C GLU A 41 -5.68 3.37 -9.26
N GLY A 42 -6.64 2.78 -8.57
CA GLY A 42 -6.40 1.94 -7.40
C GLY A 42 -7.71 1.34 -6.89
N TRP A 43 -7.59 0.32 -6.04
CA TRP A 43 -8.75 -0.37 -5.46
C TRP A 43 -9.65 0.55 -4.62
N GLY A 44 -9.13 1.69 -4.19
CA GLY A 44 -9.89 2.77 -3.58
C GLY A 44 -11.09 3.26 -4.39
N HIS A 45 -11.04 3.11 -5.71
CA HIS A 45 -12.16 3.42 -6.62
C HIS A 45 -13.20 2.31 -6.70
N PHE A 46 -12.92 1.13 -6.14
CA PHE A 46 -13.79 -0.04 -6.09
C PHE A 46 -14.05 -0.46 -4.63
N PRO A 47 -14.67 0.41 -3.82
CA PRO A 47 -14.70 0.25 -2.36
C PRO A 47 -15.39 -1.04 -1.89
N LYS A 48 -16.33 -1.60 -2.66
CA LYS A 48 -16.98 -2.88 -2.32
C LYS A 48 -16.05 -4.08 -2.53
N GLU A 49 -15.24 -4.06 -3.59
CA GLU A 49 -14.29 -5.14 -3.87
C GLU A 49 -13.10 -5.07 -2.90
N GLN A 50 -12.65 -3.85 -2.58
CA GLN A 50 -11.63 -3.62 -1.56
C GLN A 50 -12.11 -4.03 -0.16
N GLU A 51 -13.37 -3.76 0.18
CA GLU A 51 -14.00 -4.25 1.42
C GLU A 51 -14.07 -5.77 1.46
N ARG A 52 -14.45 -6.40 0.35
CA ARG A 52 -14.49 -7.86 0.25
C ARG A 52 -13.11 -8.47 0.48
N LEU A 53 -12.05 -7.96 -0.15
CA LEU A 53 -10.67 -8.40 0.08
C LEU A 53 -10.27 -8.24 1.54
N TRP A 54 -10.51 -7.05 2.10
CA TRP A 54 -10.17 -6.73 3.48
C TRP A 54 -10.84 -7.67 4.48
N ASN A 55 -12.13 -7.95 4.28
CA ASN A 55 -12.89 -8.85 5.14
C ASN A 55 -12.49 -10.31 4.95
N LEU A 56 -12.10 -10.72 3.73
CA LEU A 56 -11.56 -12.06 3.48
C LEU A 56 -10.25 -12.27 4.25
N LEU A 57 -9.32 -11.33 4.13
CA LEU A 57 -8.07 -11.33 4.90
C LEU A 57 -8.42 -11.38 6.38
N ARG A 58 -9.11 -10.37 6.92
CA ARG A 58 -9.48 -10.33 8.34
C ARG A 58 -10.10 -11.64 8.84
N THR A 59 -11.05 -12.20 8.11
CA THR A 59 -11.72 -13.46 8.49
C THR A 59 -10.74 -14.64 8.52
N HIS A 60 -9.83 -14.73 7.56
CA HIS A 60 -8.78 -15.76 7.55
C HIS A 60 -7.91 -15.70 8.83
N TYR A 61 -7.54 -14.50 9.28
CA TYR A 61 -6.68 -14.31 10.45
C TYR A 61 -7.45 -14.39 11.79
N ASP A 62 -8.71 -13.91 11.85
CA ASP A 62 -9.60 -14.04 13.01
C ASP A 62 -9.97 -15.52 13.28
N SER A 63 -10.27 -16.28 12.22
CA SER A 63 -10.69 -17.68 12.33
C SER A 63 -9.56 -18.66 12.59
N ALA A 64 -8.31 -18.33 12.26
CA ALA A 64 -7.16 -19.16 12.62
C ALA A 64 -7.02 -19.34 14.15
N SER A 65 -7.47 -18.35 14.93
CA SER A 65 -7.48 -18.39 16.40
C SER A 65 -8.60 -19.28 16.99
N SER A 66 -9.68 -19.51 16.24
CA SER A 66 -10.88 -20.25 16.71
C SER A 66 -11.04 -21.63 16.07
N MET A 67 -10.43 -21.89 14.92
CA MET A 67 -10.51 -23.17 14.20
C MET A 67 -9.47 -24.21 14.66
N GLY A 68 -8.72 -23.96 15.73
CA GLY A 68 -7.73 -24.92 16.24
C GLY A 68 -6.57 -25.18 15.29
N ARG A 69 -6.28 -24.24 14.37
CA ARG A 69 -5.12 -24.33 13.47
C ARG A 69 -3.85 -24.42 14.31
N ARG A 70 -2.97 -25.37 13.96
CA ARG A 70 -1.68 -25.59 14.64
C ARG A 70 -0.65 -24.50 14.36
N ALA A 71 -0.78 -23.78 13.25
CA ALA A 71 0.15 -22.75 12.82
C ALA A 71 -0.54 -21.39 12.72
N PRO A 72 0.16 -20.29 13.07
CA PRO A 72 -0.33 -18.95 12.81
C PRO A 72 -0.51 -18.75 11.30
N PRO A 73 -1.48 -17.93 10.89
CA PRO A 73 -1.70 -17.63 9.48
C PRO A 73 -0.50 -16.87 8.90
N ALA A 74 -0.09 -17.22 7.68
CA ALA A 74 1.06 -16.63 7.00
C ALA A 74 0.80 -15.17 6.60
N PRO A 75 1.80 -14.28 6.59
CA PRO A 75 1.62 -12.91 6.09
C PRO A 75 1.22 -12.86 4.62
N VAL A 76 0.67 -11.72 4.18
CA VAL A 76 0.37 -11.43 2.78
C VAL A 76 1.23 -10.25 2.31
N LEU A 77 1.89 -10.43 1.17
CA LEU A 77 2.60 -9.36 0.47
C LEU A 77 1.89 -9.05 -0.84
N PHE A 78 1.50 -7.80 -1.02
CA PHE A 78 0.93 -7.31 -2.26
C PHE A 78 2.01 -6.74 -3.16
N LEU A 79 1.94 -7.02 -4.46
CA LEU A 79 2.78 -6.40 -5.47
C LEU A 79 1.91 -5.64 -6.46
N SER A 80 2.29 -4.40 -6.76
CA SER A 80 1.54 -3.56 -7.69
C SER A 80 2.38 -2.63 -8.56
N GLY A 81 1.71 -1.99 -9.53
CA GLY A 81 2.32 -1.13 -10.54
C GLY A 81 1.43 0.04 -10.94
N ASP A 82 1.42 0.36 -12.25
CA ASP A 82 0.60 1.38 -12.93
C ASP A 82 0.93 2.86 -12.63
N VAL A 83 1.27 3.19 -11.40
CA VAL A 83 1.35 4.59 -10.93
C VAL A 83 2.66 5.35 -11.21
N HIS A 84 3.59 4.76 -11.95
CA HIS A 84 4.89 5.32 -12.34
C HIS A 84 5.76 5.85 -11.19
N HIS A 85 5.58 5.36 -9.97
CA HIS A 85 6.47 5.61 -8.84
C HIS A 85 6.67 4.31 -8.05
N GLY A 86 7.66 4.33 -7.17
CA GLY A 86 7.85 3.29 -6.17
C GLY A 86 7.14 3.68 -4.88
N GLU A 87 6.49 2.75 -4.21
CA GLU A 87 5.88 2.97 -2.90
C GLU A 87 5.87 1.68 -2.10
N ILE A 88 6.11 1.78 -0.80
CA ILE A 88 5.73 0.73 0.15
C ILE A 88 4.58 1.29 0.97
N SER A 89 3.54 0.49 1.15
CA SER A 89 2.34 0.86 1.93
C SER A 89 1.82 -0.32 2.74
N GLY A 90 0.82 -0.08 3.58
CA GLY A 90 0.31 -1.06 4.53
C GLY A 90 1.21 -1.23 5.76
N GLN A 91 0.97 -2.31 6.49
CA GLN A 91 1.50 -2.57 7.82
C GLN A 91 2.13 -3.97 7.92
N PRO A 92 2.90 -4.29 8.99
CA PRO A 92 3.41 -5.63 9.20
C PRO A 92 2.33 -6.71 9.06
N GLY A 93 2.61 -7.71 8.23
CA GLY A 93 1.69 -8.79 7.88
C GLY A 93 0.93 -8.58 6.56
N TYR A 94 0.85 -7.34 6.06
CA TYR A 94 0.03 -6.97 4.89
C TYR A 94 0.68 -5.87 4.04
N TYR A 95 2.00 -5.87 3.90
CA TYR A 95 2.67 -4.86 3.10
C TYR A 95 2.25 -4.92 1.63
N GLU A 96 2.22 -3.76 0.98
CA GLU A 96 2.18 -3.64 -0.47
C GLU A 96 3.45 -2.96 -0.96
N VAL A 97 4.02 -3.52 -2.03
CA VAL A 97 5.22 -3.02 -2.70
C VAL A 97 4.83 -2.66 -4.12
N THR A 98 4.70 -1.37 -4.35
CA THR A 98 4.46 -0.80 -5.67
C THR A 98 5.78 -0.47 -6.32
N SER A 99 6.06 -1.07 -7.48
CA SER A 99 7.26 -0.79 -8.27
C SER A 99 6.85 -0.49 -9.71
N SER A 100 6.71 0.79 -10.05
CA SER A 100 6.16 1.21 -11.34
C SER A 100 7.09 2.13 -12.16
N GLY A 101 8.32 2.38 -11.69
CA GLY A 101 9.24 3.33 -12.31
C GLY A 101 10.19 2.77 -13.36
N LEU A 102 9.95 1.61 -13.99
CA LEU A 102 10.99 0.92 -14.76
C LEU A 102 11.42 1.67 -16.04
N THR A 103 10.46 2.23 -16.77
CA THR A 103 10.71 2.90 -18.06
C THR A 103 10.39 4.39 -18.03
N HIS A 104 9.42 4.78 -17.20
CA HIS A 104 8.97 6.14 -17.00
C HIS A 104 8.72 6.32 -15.51
N HIS A 105 8.90 7.53 -15.01
CA HIS A 105 8.58 7.84 -13.63
C HIS A 105 7.76 9.13 -13.53
N CYS A 106 6.92 9.25 -12.50
CA CYS A 106 5.94 10.32 -12.41
C CYS A 106 6.61 11.72 -12.39
N GLY A 107 7.82 11.82 -11.84
CA GLY A 107 8.61 13.07 -11.79
C GLY A 107 9.22 13.49 -13.14
N GLN A 108 9.22 12.62 -14.15
CA GLN A 108 9.89 12.87 -15.44
C GLN A 108 9.14 13.87 -16.33
N HIS A 109 7.81 13.90 -16.24
CA HIS A 109 7.01 14.67 -17.18
C HIS A 109 7.04 16.16 -16.87
N LYS A 110 7.31 17.00 -17.88
CA LYS A 110 7.49 18.45 -17.68
C LYS A 110 6.25 19.17 -17.15
N LEU A 111 5.06 18.68 -17.48
CA LEU A 111 3.79 19.34 -17.10
C LEU A 111 3.29 18.94 -15.71
N TYR A 112 3.43 17.66 -15.34
CA TYR A 112 2.84 17.11 -14.11
C TYR A 112 3.85 16.50 -13.14
N GLY A 113 5.12 16.36 -13.53
CA GLY A 113 6.19 15.92 -12.64
C GLY A 113 6.31 16.77 -11.37
N PRO A 114 6.27 18.11 -11.46
CA PRO A 114 6.30 18.96 -10.26
C PRO A 114 5.13 18.78 -9.30
N VAL A 115 4.01 18.19 -9.74
CA VAL A 115 2.86 17.92 -8.86
C VAL A 115 2.85 16.50 -8.31
N CYS A 116 3.67 15.57 -8.82
CA CYS A 116 3.65 14.18 -8.37
C CYS A 116 3.97 14.07 -6.87
N GLU A 117 5.09 14.64 -6.44
CA GLU A 117 5.50 14.61 -5.03
C GLU A 117 4.48 15.30 -4.10
N PRO A 118 4.00 16.53 -4.39
CA PRO A 118 2.93 17.14 -3.59
C PRO A 118 1.67 16.27 -3.48
N ILE A 119 1.27 15.57 -4.54
CA ILE A 119 0.14 14.65 -4.52
C ILE A 119 0.42 13.48 -3.57
N LEU A 120 1.58 12.83 -3.69
CA LEU A 120 1.96 11.70 -2.84
C LEU A 120 2.14 12.09 -1.36
N GLN A 121 2.53 13.32 -1.08
CA GLN A 121 2.61 13.87 0.28
C GLN A 121 1.24 14.23 0.87
N THR A 122 0.23 14.47 0.02
CA THR A 122 -1.13 14.80 0.48
C THR A 122 -1.90 13.57 0.95
N PHE A 123 -1.72 12.43 0.27
CA PHE A 123 -2.44 11.19 0.57
C PHE A 123 -1.51 10.17 1.21
N THR A 124 -1.37 10.18 2.53
CA THR A 124 -0.42 9.32 3.26
C THR A 124 -1.08 8.22 4.09
N GLY A 125 -2.41 8.25 4.25
CA GLY A 125 -3.13 7.36 5.19
C GLY A 125 -3.09 5.87 4.87
N HIS A 126 -2.50 5.47 3.75
CA HIS A 126 -2.26 4.06 3.41
C HIS A 126 -0.86 3.58 3.80
N ARG A 127 0.02 4.47 4.27
CA ARG A 127 1.42 4.16 4.65
C ARG A 127 1.56 3.91 6.16
N ASP A 128 0.49 3.43 6.79
CA ASP A 128 0.42 3.16 8.21
C ASP A 128 1.36 2.00 8.59
N GLY A 129 2.45 2.29 9.31
CA GLY A 129 3.47 1.31 9.68
C GLY A 129 4.83 1.49 8.99
N ILE A 130 4.96 2.52 8.15
CA ILE A 130 6.17 2.86 7.38
C ILE A 130 6.83 4.15 7.89
N SER A 131 6.20 4.85 8.84
CA SER A 131 6.74 6.05 9.50
C SER A 131 8.04 5.83 10.29
N SER A 132 8.51 4.58 10.41
CA SER A 132 9.80 4.20 10.99
C SER A 132 10.78 3.60 9.99
N ILE A 133 10.50 3.62 8.68
CA ILE A 133 11.50 3.25 7.68
C ILE A 133 12.43 4.45 7.53
N ASP A 134 13.66 4.28 8.02
CA ASP A 134 14.79 5.19 7.82
C ASP A 134 15.10 5.27 6.31
N ASP A 135 14.32 6.04 5.56
CA ASP A 135 14.80 6.52 4.28
C ASP A 135 15.94 7.50 4.56
N ALA A 136 17.14 7.17 4.09
CA ALA A 136 18.30 8.06 4.10
C ALA A 136 18.04 9.43 3.41
N GLN A 137 16.91 9.58 2.70
CA GLN A 137 16.44 10.82 2.07
C GLN A 137 15.17 11.43 2.73
N GLY A 138 14.63 10.85 3.80
CA GLY A 138 13.48 11.39 4.55
C GLY A 138 12.11 11.31 3.85
N ASN A 139 11.96 10.46 2.84
CA ASN A 139 10.70 10.27 2.12
C ASN A 139 9.74 9.36 2.89
N ASN A 140 8.48 9.78 2.95
CA ASN A 140 7.38 9.08 3.59
C ASN A 140 6.91 7.87 2.76
N GLY A 141 7.78 6.87 2.54
CA GLY A 141 7.41 5.58 1.94
C GLY A 141 7.25 5.54 0.42
N TYR A 142 7.63 6.57 -0.33
CA TYR A 142 7.55 6.61 -1.80
C TYR A 142 8.86 7.08 -2.45
N TYR A 143 9.02 6.78 -3.75
CA TYR A 143 10.15 7.19 -4.59
C TYR A 143 9.69 7.51 -6.01
N ILE A 144 9.90 8.75 -6.45
CA ILE A 144 9.40 9.24 -7.76
C ILE A 144 10.38 9.07 -8.91
N GLY A 145 11.53 8.43 -8.69
CA GLY A 145 12.55 8.18 -9.71
C GLY A 145 12.37 6.85 -10.42
N LEU A 146 13.24 6.56 -11.39
CA LEU A 146 13.28 5.26 -12.06
C LEU A 146 13.63 4.17 -11.05
N ASN A 147 12.83 3.10 -11.01
CA ASN A 147 12.94 2.06 -9.99
C ASN A 147 12.48 0.67 -10.44
N TYR A 148 12.84 -0.32 -9.63
CA TYR A 148 12.37 -1.69 -9.72
C TYR A 148 12.30 -2.35 -8.34
N GLY A 149 11.38 -3.29 -8.16
CA GLY A 149 11.19 -4.06 -6.93
C GLY A 149 12.08 -5.30 -6.86
N VAL A 150 12.53 -5.65 -5.66
CA VAL A 150 13.28 -6.88 -5.36
C VAL A 150 12.73 -7.49 -4.08
N LEU A 151 12.44 -8.80 -4.13
CA LEU A 151 12.11 -9.61 -2.96
C LEU A 151 13.28 -10.54 -2.65
N GLU A 152 13.76 -10.49 -1.42
CA GLU A 152 14.85 -11.33 -0.92
C GLU A 152 14.36 -12.11 0.31
N ILE A 153 14.50 -13.43 0.29
CA ILE A 153 14.26 -14.26 1.48
C ILE A 153 15.51 -14.19 2.34
N LEU A 154 15.33 -13.79 3.59
CA LEU A 154 16.37 -13.66 4.59
C LEU A 154 16.21 -14.77 5.64
N GLU A 155 17.34 -15.27 6.11
CA GLU A 155 17.42 -16.21 7.23
C GLU A 155 18.44 -15.69 8.23
N ASP A 156 18.04 -15.50 9.48
CA ASP A 156 18.91 -15.04 10.56
C ASP A 156 18.48 -15.66 11.88
N GLU A 157 19.16 -16.73 12.28
CA GLU A 157 18.89 -17.42 13.54
C GLU A 157 19.22 -16.58 14.78
N ASN A 158 19.99 -15.50 14.64
CA ASN A 158 20.48 -14.68 15.74
C ASN A 158 19.81 -13.30 15.84
N SER A 159 18.85 -12.97 14.94
CA SER A 159 18.23 -11.64 14.90
C SER A 159 17.47 -11.30 16.20
N GLY A 160 17.00 -12.31 16.93
CA GLY A 160 16.14 -12.17 18.10
C GLY A 160 14.72 -11.65 17.79
N GLN A 161 14.40 -11.38 16.52
CA GLN A 161 13.10 -10.83 16.07
C GLN A 161 12.35 -11.77 15.12
N TRP A 162 13.05 -12.42 14.20
CA TRP A 162 12.52 -13.35 13.20
C TRP A 162 13.61 -14.32 12.76
N LYS A 163 13.29 -15.59 12.52
CA LYS A 163 14.24 -16.55 11.95
C LYS A 163 14.29 -16.42 10.44
N ARG A 164 13.14 -16.15 9.83
CA ARG A 164 13.00 -15.98 8.38
C ARG A 164 12.13 -14.76 8.10
N ALA A 165 12.53 -13.98 7.11
CA ALA A 165 11.79 -12.80 6.67
C ALA A 165 11.88 -12.65 5.16
N VAL A 166 10.94 -11.92 4.58
CA VAL A 166 11.10 -11.36 3.23
C VAL A 166 11.45 -9.89 3.36
N ARG A 167 12.60 -9.52 2.79
CA ARG A 167 12.94 -8.13 2.52
C ARG A 167 12.36 -7.77 1.17
N ALA A 168 11.40 -6.86 1.18
CA ALA A 168 10.95 -6.18 -0.02
C ALA A 168 11.65 -4.85 -0.15
N SER A 169 12.31 -4.62 -1.29
CA SER A 169 13.02 -3.36 -1.56
C SER A 169 12.61 -2.77 -2.90
N ILE A 170 12.63 -1.44 -2.96
CA ILE A 170 12.53 -0.68 -4.20
C ILE A 170 13.89 -0.06 -4.44
N ARG A 171 14.51 -0.43 -5.56
CA ARG A 171 15.86 -0.03 -5.94
C ARG A 171 15.83 0.99 -7.07
N ASN A 172 16.75 1.93 -7.05
CA ASN A 172 16.95 2.87 -8.16
C ASN A 172 17.75 2.22 -9.30
N THR A 173 18.02 2.98 -10.37
CA THR A 173 18.77 2.50 -11.55
C THR A 173 20.22 2.09 -11.29
N THR A 174 20.81 2.50 -10.17
CA THR A 174 22.16 2.08 -9.76
C THR A 174 22.13 0.82 -8.90
N GLY A 175 20.95 0.29 -8.60
CA GLY A 175 20.74 -0.87 -7.73
C GLY A 175 20.78 -0.57 -6.23
N HIS A 176 20.78 0.71 -5.85
CA HIS A 176 20.71 1.12 -4.45
C HIS A 176 19.27 1.02 -3.94
N SER A 177 19.08 0.44 -2.75
CA SER A 177 17.77 0.36 -2.09
C SER A 177 17.37 1.75 -1.59
N ILE A 178 16.19 2.23 -2.02
CA ILE A 178 15.64 3.53 -1.63
C ILE A 178 14.51 3.36 -0.61
N LEU A 179 13.70 2.31 -0.78
CA LEU A 179 12.67 1.93 0.16
C LEU A 179 12.85 0.46 0.50
N GLU A 180 12.64 0.11 1.77
CA GLU A 180 12.75 -1.27 2.24
C GLU A 180 11.72 -1.54 3.33
N ALA A 181 11.09 -2.71 3.27
CA ALA A 181 10.31 -3.27 4.36
C ALA A 181 10.74 -4.71 4.61
N ILE A 182 10.79 -5.10 5.88
CA ILE A 182 11.07 -6.46 6.31
C ILE A 182 9.74 -7.05 6.82
N GLN A 183 9.32 -8.14 6.18
CA GLN A 183 8.15 -8.93 6.57
C GLN A 183 8.62 -10.23 7.24
N PRO A 184 8.55 -10.34 8.57
CA PRO A 184 8.75 -11.61 9.26
C PRO A 184 7.80 -12.69 8.73
N LEU A 185 8.30 -13.90 8.54
CA LEU A 185 7.51 -15.07 8.12
C LEU A 185 7.07 -15.94 9.31
N ASP A 186 7.80 -15.87 10.42
CA ASP A 186 7.57 -16.65 11.64
C ASP A 186 6.99 -15.82 12.81
N GLY A 187 6.61 -14.58 12.53
CA GLY A 187 5.99 -13.66 13.50
C GLY A 187 4.46 -13.71 13.50
N PRO A 188 3.81 -13.16 14.55
CA PRO A 188 2.36 -13.03 14.57
C PRO A 188 1.90 -12.05 13.49
N VAL A 189 0.92 -12.45 12.68
CA VAL A 189 0.25 -11.55 11.75
C VAL A 189 -0.90 -10.85 12.49
N PRO A 190 -0.91 -9.52 12.58
CA PRO A 190 -1.97 -8.81 13.29
C PRO A 190 -3.32 -8.99 12.58
N VAL A 191 -4.40 -8.99 13.36
CA VAL A 191 -5.75 -8.94 12.79
C VAL A 191 -5.99 -7.52 12.26
N LEU A 192 -6.43 -7.41 11.00
CA LEU A 192 -6.83 -6.13 10.43
C LEU A 192 -8.03 -5.54 11.18
N PRO A 193 -8.05 -4.22 11.46
CA PRO A 193 -9.23 -3.59 12.06
C PRO A 193 -10.46 -3.70 11.14
N PRO A 194 -11.67 -3.41 11.62
CA PRO A 194 -12.85 -3.29 10.77
C PRO A 194 -12.61 -2.35 9.57
N TYR A 195 -13.21 -2.68 8.43
CA TYR A 195 -13.00 -1.95 7.17
C TYR A 195 -13.35 -0.46 7.27
N ASP A 196 -14.28 -0.05 8.13
CA ASP A 196 -14.65 1.36 8.35
C ASP A 196 -13.58 2.16 9.12
N LYS A 197 -12.55 1.50 9.66
CA LYS A 197 -11.48 2.13 10.46
C LYS A 197 -10.22 2.44 9.66
N ARG A 198 -10.11 1.93 8.43
CA ARG A 198 -8.98 2.26 7.56
C ARG A 198 -9.19 3.64 6.92
N ALA A 199 -8.10 4.26 6.48
CA ALA A 199 -8.21 5.43 5.61
C ALA A 199 -8.84 5.05 4.26
N HIS A 200 -9.74 5.88 3.75
CA HIS A 200 -10.41 5.67 2.47
C HIS A 200 -9.99 6.73 1.45
N THR A 201 -9.99 6.34 0.17
CA THR A 201 -9.63 7.21 -0.97
C THR A 201 -10.54 8.43 -1.13
N MET A 202 -11.78 8.32 -0.65
CA MET A 202 -12.75 9.41 -0.63
C MET A 202 -13.32 9.58 0.78
N ASP A 203 -12.48 9.98 1.73
CA ASP A 203 -12.88 10.28 3.11
C ASP A 203 -13.45 11.71 3.29
N GLY A 204 -13.60 12.45 2.19
CA GLY A 204 -14.08 13.84 2.20
C GLY A 204 -12.99 14.88 2.47
N HIS A 205 -11.71 14.51 2.60
CA HIS A 205 -10.62 15.47 2.78
C HIS A 205 -10.46 16.41 1.58
N LEU A 206 -10.82 15.98 0.36
CA LEU A 206 -10.89 16.90 -0.79
C LEU A 206 -12.01 17.94 -0.67
N ILE A 207 -13.08 17.66 0.07
CA ILE A 207 -14.23 18.57 0.18
C ILE A 207 -13.79 19.88 0.85
N SER A 208 -12.93 19.81 1.88
CA SER A 208 -12.43 21.01 2.57
C SER A 208 -11.55 21.88 1.65
N HIS A 209 -10.69 21.25 0.85
CA HIS A 209 -9.84 21.94 -0.12
C HIS A 209 -10.65 22.54 -1.27
N VAL A 210 -11.62 21.81 -1.81
CA VAL A 210 -12.53 22.30 -2.85
C VAL A 210 -13.35 23.48 -2.33
N GLN A 211 -13.87 23.41 -1.10
CA GLN A 211 -14.57 24.51 -0.45
C GLN A 211 -13.68 25.74 -0.30
N THR A 212 -12.43 25.56 0.14
CA THR A 212 -11.47 26.65 0.35
C THR A 212 -11.07 27.31 -0.98
N ILE A 213 -10.77 26.52 -2.01
CA ILE A 213 -10.43 27.03 -3.35
C ILE A 213 -11.63 27.79 -3.95
N SER A 214 -12.84 27.22 -3.81
CA SER A 214 -14.06 27.87 -4.30
C SER A 214 -14.30 29.21 -3.61
N LEU A 215 -14.08 29.29 -2.29
CA LEU A 215 -14.18 30.54 -1.53
C LEU A 215 -13.18 31.60 -2.03
N TRP A 216 -11.91 31.23 -2.21
CA TRP A 216 -10.89 32.16 -2.71
C TRP A 216 -11.14 32.59 -4.16
N ALA A 217 -11.63 31.70 -5.02
CA ALA A 217 -12.02 32.03 -6.39
C ALA A 217 -13.16 33.06 -6.41
N VAL A 218 -14.17 32.90 -5.54
CA VAL A 218 -15.27 33.86 -5.38
C VAL A 218 -14.76 35.22 -4.89
N ILE A 219 -13.88 35.24 -3.88
CA ILE A 219 -13.27 36.48 -3.37
C ILE A 219 -12.44 37.17 -4.46
N GLY A 220 -11.64 36.41 -5.22
CA GLY A 220 -10.84 36.94 -6.32
C GLY A 220 -11.70 37.55 -7.43
N LEU A 221 -12.75 36.84 -7.87
CA LEU A 221 -13.71 37.33 -8.86
C LEU A 221 -14.46 38.58 -8.40
N ALA A 222 -14.93 38.59 -7.15
CA ALA A 222 -15.59 39.76 -6.56
C ALA A 222 -14.64 40.97 -6.51
N SER A 223 -13.38 40.76 -6.15
CA SER A 223 -12.37 41.81 -6.10
C SER A 223 -12.07 42.41 -7.49
N ILE A 224 -12.00 41.56 -8.52
CA ILE A 224 -11.82 41.99 -9.92
C ILE A 224 -13.03 42.79 -10.40
N LEU A 225 -14.25 42.35 -10.08
CA LEU A 225 -15.48 43.05 -10.42
C LEU A 225 -15.56 44.43 -9.73
N PHE A 226 -15.17 44.50 -8.46
CA PHE A 226 -15.16 45.76 -7.69
C PHE A 226 -14.14 46.76 -8.25
N LEU A 227 -12.99 46.29 -8.71
CA LEU A 227 -11.97 47.12 -9.37
C LEU A 227 -12.41 47.63 -10.76
N ARG A 228 -13.35 46.95 -11.43
CA ARG A 228 -13.90 47.39 -12.72
C ARG A 228 -15.06 48.39 -12.60
N LEU A 229 -15.65 48.51 -11.42
CA LEU A 229 -16.78 49.42 -11.14
C LEU A 229 -16.34 50.78 -10.56
N ARG A 230 -15.04 50.95 -10.30
CA ARG A 230 -14.39 52.23 -9.97
C ARG A 230 -13.69 52.78 -11.20
#